data_AF-A0A914UJQ3-F1
#
_entry.id   AF-A0A914UJQ3-F1
#
_cell.length_a   1.000
_cell.length_b   1.000
_cell.length_c   1.000
_cell.angle_alpha   90.00
_cell.angle_beta   90.00
_cell.angle_gamma   90.00
#
_symmetry.space_group_name_H-M   'P 1'
#
loop_
_entity.id
_entity.type
_entity.pdbx_description
1 polymer ?
#
loop_
_entity_poly.entity_id
_entity_poly.type
_entity_poly.pdbx_seq_one_letter_code
_entity_poly.pdbx_strand_id
1 'polypeptide(L)'
;MKWSKTNGLIAATLTPFHQDGSVNLDIIGRYVDHLLSIGITQVFVNGTAGEHASLTVEEREAIAERWIKEGKGKLTRIIIQVGTLNLPDSQRLAAHAEAIGADGISVITPCYYAT
;
A
#
# COMPACT_ATOMS: atom_id res chain seq x y z
N MET A 1 -8.77 -12.75 17.57
CA MET A 1 -8.11 -12.46 16.29
C MET A 1 -6.87 -13.34 16.17
N LYS A 2 -6.83 -14.30 15.24
CA LYS A 2 -5.64 -15.16 15.02
C LYS A 2 -4.72 -14.46 14.02
N TRP A 3 -3.58 -13.97 14.48
CA TRP A 3 -2.56 -13.38 13.63
C TRP A 3 -1.81 -14.49 12.89
N SER A 4 -1.99 -14.59 11.57
CA SER A 4 -1.23 -15.53 10.74
C SER A 4 0.09 -14.88 10.31
N LYS A 5 1.21 -15.56 10.54
CA LYS A 5 2.52 -15.14 10.01
C LYS A 5 2.42 -14.90 8.51
N THR A 6 3.05 -13.83 8.04
CA THR A 6 3.38 -13.65 6.62
C THR A 6 4.48 -14.64 6.25
N ASN A 7 4.22 -15.48 5.26
CA ASN A 7 5.19 -16.45 4.74
C ASN A 7 5.28 -16.26 3.22
N GLY A 8 6.48 -16.39 2.66
CA GLY A 8 6.72 -16.22 1.22
C GLY A 8 7.07 -14.79 0.81
N LEU A 9 7.12 -14.56 -0.50
CA LEU A 9 7.50 -13.29 -1.10
C LEU A 9 6.35 -12.29 -1.04
N ILE A 10 6.63 -11.09 -0.52
CA ILE A 10 5.72 -9.93 -0.55
C ILE A 10 6.36 -8.87 -1.42
N ALA A 11 5.74 -8.54 -2.55
CA ALA A 11 6.28 -7.52 -3.45
C ALA A 11 5.99 -6.11 -2.91
N ALA A 12 7.03 -5.32 -2.68
CA ALA A 12 6.88 -3.88 -2.50
C ALA A 12 6.48 -3.25 -3.84
N THR A 13 5.31 -2.63 -3.90
CA THR A 13 4.76 -2.14 -5.16
C THR A 13 5.21 -0.71 -5.44
N LEU A 14 5.38 -0.41 -6.73
CA LEU A 14 5.63 0.96 -7.21
C LEU A 14 4.31 1.72 -7.34
N THR A 15 4.38 3.04 -7.26
CA THR A 15 3.24 3.92 -7.55
C THR A 15 3.28 4.29 -9.04
N PRO A 16 2.27 3.93 -9.84
CA PRO A 16 2.22 4.35 -11.24
C PRO A 16 1.87 5.83 -11.32
N PHE A 17 2.58 6.57 -12.17
CA PHE A 17 2.32 8.00 -12.43
C PHE A 17 2.03 8.24 -13.92
N HIS A 18 1.24 9.26 -14.19
CA HIS A 18 1.13 9.87 -15.51
C HIS A 18 2.35 10.76 -15.78
N GLN A 19 2.54 11.17 -17.03
CA GLN A 19 3.66 12.05 -17.42
C GLN A 19 3.62 13.43 -16.74
N ASP A 20 2.44 13.88 -16.31
CA ASP A 20 2.24 15.13 -15.58
C ASP A 20 2.52 15.01 -14.08
N GLY A 21 2.89 13.82 -13.59
CA GLY A 21 3.17 13.54 -12.19
C GLY A 21 1.93 13.18 -11.36
N SER A 22 0.72 13.18 -11.93
CA SER A 22 -0.47 12.71 -11.22
C SER A 22 -0.47 11.18 -11.09
N VAL A 23 -1.06 10.66 -10.02
CA VAL A 23 -1.17 9.21 -9.78
C VAL A 23 -2.04 8.54 -10.85
N ASN A 24 -1.52 7.47 -11.45
CA ASN A 24 -2.20 6.68 -12.47
C ASN A 24 -2.80 5.40 -11.87
N LEU A 25 -4.01 5.52 -11.32
CA LEU A 25 -4.70 4.42 -10.66
C LEU A 25 -5.15 3.30 -11.62
N ASP A 26 -5.36 3.61 -12.90
CA ASP A 26 -5.94 2.67 -13.87
C ASP A 26 -5.01 1.52 -14.24
N ILE A 27 -3.70 1.68 -14.02
CA ILE A 27 -2.70 0.64 -14.26
C ILE A 27 -2.69 -0.42 -13.15
N ILE A 28 -3.20 -0.12 -11.96
CA ILE A 28 -3.09 -1.02 -10.79
C ILE A 28 -3.74 -2.39 -11.06
N GLY A 29 -4.87 -2.45 -11.76
CA GLY A 29 -5.50 -3.73 -12.11
C GLY A 29 -4.60 -4.62 -12.96
N ARG A 30 -3.99 -4.04 -14.01
CA ARG A 30 -3.01 -4.74 -14.86
C ARG A 30 -1.74 -5.12 -14.09
N TYR A 31 -1.36 -4.31 -13.11
CA TYR A 31 -0.21 -4.58 -12.25
C TYR A 31 -0.48 -5.79 -11.34
N VAL A 32 -1.67 -5.87 -10.73
CA VAL A 32 -2.12 -7.04 -9.97
C VAL A 32 -2.06 -8.30 -10.85
N ASP A 33 -2.64 -8.24 -12.05
CA ASP A 33 -2.67 -9.40 -12.96
C ASP A 33 -1.25 -9.81 -13.38
N HIS A 34 -0.35 -8.85 -13.60
CA HIS A 34 1.06 -9.14 -13.89
C HIS A 34 1.76 -9.85 -12.72
N LEU A 35 1.62 -9.35 -11.50
CA LEU A 35 2.22 -9.97 -10.31
C LEU A 35 1.74 -11.41 -10.13
N LEU A 36 0.44 -11.65 -10.30
CA LEU A 36 -0.13 -12.98 -10.25
C LEU A 36 0.42 -13.90 -11.35
N SER A 37 0.61 -13.38 -12.56
CA SER A 37 1.16 -14.16 -13.68
C SER A 37 2.58 -14.67 -13.44
N ILE A 38 3.34 -14.00 -12.57
CA ILE A 38 4.69 -14.41 -12.16
C ILE A 38 4.73 -15.08 -10.78
N GLY A 39 3.57 -15.49 -10.25
CA GLY A 39 3.46 -16.25 -9.00
C GLY A 39 3.52 -15.41 -7.72
N ILE A 40 3.50 -14.08 -7.82
CA ILE A 40 3.47 -13.18 -6.65
C ILE A 40 2.02 -12.99 -6.23
N THR A 41 1.70 -13.43 -5.01
CA THR A 41 0.33 -13.39 -4.48
C THR A 41 0.16 -12.47 -3.28
N GLN A 42 1.23 -11.82 -2.81
CA GLN A 42 1.22 -10.91 -1.67
C GLN A 42 1.91 -9.61 -2.03
N VAL A 43 1.33 -8.49 -1.60
CA VAL A 43 1.84 -7.14 -1.91
C VAL A 43 1.94 -6.27 -0.68
N PHE A 44 2.90 -5.35 -0.74
CA PHE A 44 3.14 -4.29 0.21
C PHE A 44 3.03 -2.95 -0.51
N VAL A 45 1.99 -2.19 -0.18
CA VAL A 45 1.56 -0.97 -0.87
C VAL A 45 1.95 0.26 -0.08
N ASN A 46 2.21 1.37 -0.78
CA ASN A 46 2.65 2.65 -0.20
C ASN A 46 3.95 2.54 0.61
N GLY A 47 4.83 1.58 0.28
CA GLY A 47 6.15 1.49 0.89
C GLY A 47 7.09 2.60 0.42
N THR A 48 8.37 2.53 0.79
CA THR A 48 9.41 3.43 0.24
C THR A 48 9.51 3.30 -1.28
N ALA A 49 9.43 2.08 -1.82
CA ALA A 49 9.38 1.84 -3.27
C ALA A 49 8.12 2.40 -3.93
N GLY A 50 7.02 2.53 -3.18
CA GLY A 50 5.79 3.20 -3.60
C GLY A 50 5.81 4.70 -3.39
N GLU A 51 6.98 5.29 -3.09
CA GLU A 51 7.19 6.74 -3.03
C GLU A 51 6.28 7.47 -2.02
N HIS A 52 5.91 6.81 -0.92
CA HIS A 52 4.95 7.34 0.05
C HIS A 52 5.26 8.71 0.66
N ALA A 53 6.54 9.11 0.67
CA ALA A 53 6.98 10.41 1.16
C ALA A 53 6.73 11.55 0.15
N SER A 54 6.51 11.22 -1.12
CA SER A 54 6.21 12.17 -2.21
C SER A 54 4.72 12.34 -2.47
N LEU A 55 3.88 11.53 -1.80
CA LEU A 55 2.44 11.47 -2.02
C LEU A 55 1.67 12.19 -0.90
N THR A 56 0.57 12.83 -1.28
CA THR A 56 -0.43 13.32 -0.35
C THR A 56 -1.14 12.17 0.37
N VAL A 57 -1.82 12.48 1.48
CA VAL A 57 -2.63 11.49 2.21
C VAL A 57 -3.75 10.98 1.30
N GLU A 58 -4.41 11.86 0.56
CA GLU A 58 -5.50 11.55 -0.35
C GLU A 58 -5.04 10.63 -1.51
N GLU A 59 -3.87 10.87 -2.08
CA GLU A 59 -3.29 9.98 -3.09
C GLU A 59 -2.99 8.59 -2.52
N ARG A 60 -2.43 8.53 -1.31
CA ARG A 60 -2.15 7.25 -0.63
C ARG A 60 -3.44 6.47 -0.33
N GLU A 61 -4.51 7.15 0.07
CA GLU A 61 -5.84 6.57 0.26
C GLU A 61 -6.38 6.02 -1.06
N ALA A 62 -6.33 6.79 -2.15
CA ALA A 62 -6.82 6.37 -3.46
C ALA A 62 -6.03 5.18 -4.05
N ILE A 63 -4.71 5.16 -3.86
CA ILE A 63 -3.85 4.03 -4.26
C ILE A 63 -4.24 2.78 -3.47
N ALA A 64 -4.39 2.89 -2.15
CA ALA A 64 -4.76 1.79 -1.28
C ALA A 64 -6.14 1.21 -1.64
N GLU A 65 -7.14 2.07 -1.85
CA GLU A 65 -8.47 1.70 -2.32
C GLU A 65 -8.42 0.92 -3.63
N ARG A 66 -7.62 1.40 -4.60
CA ARG A 66 -7.50 0.73 -5.89
C ARG A 66 -6.82 -0.64 -5.76
N TRP A 67 -5.77 -0.77 -4.96
CA TRP A 67 -5.13 -2.06 -4.69
C TRP A 67 -6.07 -3.06 -4.04
N ILE A 68 -6.86 -2.62 -3.05
CA ILE A 68 -7.89 -3.47 -2.45
C ILE A 68 -8.93 -3.87 -3.48
N LYS A 69 -9.48 -2.91 -4.24
CA LYS A 69 -10.52 -3.17 -5.23
C LYS A 69 -10.08 -4.19 -6.27
N GLU A 70 -8.88 -4.05 -6.82
CA GLU A 70 -8.37 -4.91 -7.89
C GLU A 70 -7.77 -6.22 -7.38
N GLY A 71 -7.24 -6.21 -6.15
CA GLY A 71 -6.52 -7.34 -5.55
C GLY A 71 -7.39 -8.28 -4.71
N LYS A 72 -8.50 -7.80 -4.13
CA LYS A 72 -9.32 -8.61 -3.22
C LYS A 72 -9.89 -9.84 -3.92
N GLY A 73 -9.68 -11.00 -3.32
CA GLY A 73 -10.07 -12.31 -3.88
C GLY A 73 -9.08 -12.87 -4.91
N LYS A 74 -8.07 -12.10 -5.34
CA LYS A 74 -6.98 -12.57 -6.21
C LYS A 74 -5.65 -12.71 -5.45
N LEU A 75 -5.29 -11.67 -4.69
CA LEU A 75 -4.13 -11.65 -3.82
C LEU A 75 -4.47 -12.31 -2.48
N THR A 76 -3.51 -13.04 -1.93
CA THR A 76 -3.64 -13.70 -0.64
C THR A 76 -3.33 -12.77 0.53
N ARG A 77 -2.61 -11.66 0.25
CA ARG A 77 -2.36 -10.62 1.26
C ARG A 77 -2.04 -9.25 0.67
N ILE A 78 -2.63 -8.21 1.23
CA ILE A 78 -2.38 -6.81 0.91
C ILE A 78 -2.05 -6.08 2.22
N ILE A 79 -0.80 -5.65 2.35
CA ILE A 79 -0.32 -4.87 3.51
C ILE A 79 -0.13 -3.43 3.05
N ILE A 80 -0.64 -2.46 3.82
CA ILE A 80 -0.54 -1.04 3.48
C ILE A 80 0.35 -0.33 4.48
N GLN A 81 1.34 0.42 3.99
CA GLN A 81 2.12 1.31 4.81
C GLN A 81 1.34 2.58 5.13
N VAL A 82 1.18 2.86 6.43
CA VAL A 82 0.38 3.99 6.93
C VAL A 82 1.20 5.01 7.70
N GLY A 83 2.48 4.73 7.97
CA GLY A 83 3.36 5.70 8.63
C GLY A 83 3.59 6.96 7.80
N THR A 84 3.63 8.10 8.49
CA THR A 84 4.00 9.43 7.99
C THR A 84 4.94 10.11 9.01
N LEU A 85 5.33 11.36 8.75
CA LEU A 85 6.15 12.15 9.70
C LEU A 85 5.33 12.74 10.86
N ASN A 86 4.01 12.61 10.86
CA ASN A 86 3.16 13.09 11.95
C ASN A 86 2.15 12.02 12.40
N LEU A 87 1.69 12.14 13.64
CA LEU A 87 0.77 11.15 14.21
C LEU A 87 -0.64 11.23 13.60
N PRO A 88 -1.27 12.42 13.42
CA PRO A 88 -2.64 12.50 12.89
C PRO A 88 -2.82 11.85 11.52
N ASP A 89 -1.91 12.09 10.58
CA ASP A 89 -2.01 11.51 9.24
C ASP A 89 -1.76 10.00 9.27
N SER A 90 -0.84 9.55 10.14
CA SER A 90 -0.61 8.11 10.34
C SER A 90 -1.86 7.42 10.91
N GLN A 91 -2.57 8.07 11.84
CA GLN A 91 -3.83 7.57 12.40
C GLN A 91 -4.94 7.54 11.35
N ARG A 92 -5.06 8.59 10.53
CA ARG A 92 -6.03 8.66 9.43
C ARG A 92 -5.82 7.51 8.44
N LEU A 93 -4.58 7.33 7.96
CA LEU A 93 -4.25 6.26 7.02
C LEU A 93 -4.43 4.86 7.63
N ALA A 94 -4.15 4.68 8.93
CA ALA A 94 -4.40 3.43 9.63
C ALA A 94 -5.90 3.08 9.69
N ALA A 95 -6.73 4.05 10.07
CA ALA A 95 -8.19 3.88 10.11
C ALA A 95 -8.78 3.63 8.72
N HIS A 96 -8.29 4.34 7.70
CA HIS A 96 -8.66 4.13 6.30
C HIS A 96 -8.32 2.72 5.83
N ALA A 97 -7.09 2.26 6.06
CA ALA A 97 -6.65 0.92 5.68
C ALA A 97 -7.50 -0.19 6.31
N GLU A 98 -7.91 -0.04 7.57
CA GLU A 98 -8.87 -0.93 8.22
C GLU A 98 -10.23 -0.90 7.53
N ALA A 99 -10.77 0.30 7.26
CA ALA A 99 -12.10 0.48 6.68
C ALA A 99 -12.24 -0.15 5.27
N ILE A 100 -11.18 -0.11 4.46
CA ILE A 100 -11.17 -0.73 3.13
C ILE A 100 -10.86 -2.24 3.17
N GLY A 101 -10.40 -2.75 4.32
CA GLY A 101 -10.16 -4.18 4.54
C GLY A 101 -8.77 -4.66 4.14
N ALA A 102 -7.74 -3.88 4.46
CA ALA A 102 -6.34 -4.33 4.40
C ALA A 102 -6.10 -5.54 5.31
N ASP A 103 -5.23 -6.47 4.91
CA ASP A 103 -4.87 -7.63 5.73
C ASP A 103 -3.90 -7.29 6.87
N GLY A 104 -3.29 -6.11 6.79
CA GLY A 104 -2.39 -5.57 7.79
C GLY A 104 -1.87 -4.19 7.41
N ILE A 105 -1.33 -3.50 8.40
CA ILE A 105 -0.64 -2.23 8.22
C ILE A 105 0.84 -2.39 8.53
N SER A 106 1.66 -1.59 7.86
CA SER A 106 3.04 -1.31 8.28
C SER A 106 3.11 0.14 8.74
N VAL A 107 4.07 0.45 9.60
CA VAL A 107 4.33 1.81 10.07
C VAL A 107 5.83 2.02 10.06
N ILE A 108 6.29 3.09 9.40
CA ILE A 108 7.68 3.53 9.49
C ILE A 108 7.80 4.35 10.76
N THR A 109 8.89 4.17 11.50
CA THR A 109 9.19 5.05 12.63
C THR A 109 9.50 6.46 12.13
N PRO A 110 9.20 7.52 12.90
CA PRO A 110 9.64 8.87 12.57
C PRO A 110 11.15 8.87 12.26
N CYS A 111 11.52 9.37 11.08
CA CYS A 111 12.88 9.22 10.55
C CYS A 111 13.63 10.54 10.37
N TYR A 112 12.95 11.69 10.53
CA TYR A 112 13.57 12.99 10.27
C TYR A 112 14.36 13.53 11.47
N TYR A 113 13.76 13.46 12.66
CA TYR A 113 14.43 13.86 13.91
C TYR A 113 14.97 12.62 14.62
N ALA A 114 16.25 12.64 14.96
CA ALA A 114 16.81 11.69 15.91
C ALA A 114 16.32 12.07 17.31
N THR A 115 15.66 11.12 17.97
CA THR A 115 15.34 11.18 19.40
C THR A 115 16.59 11.01 20.25
#